data_AF-A0A7J6EF84-F1
#
_entry.id   AF-A0A7J6EF84-F1
#
_cell.length_a   1.000
_cell.length_b   1.000
_cell.length_c   1.000
_cell.angle_alpha   90.00
_cell.angle_beta   90.00
_cell.angle_gamma   90.00
#
_symmetry.space_group_name_H-M   'P 1'
#
loop_
_entity.id
_entity.type
_entity.pdbx_description
1 polymer ?
#
loop_
_entity_poly.entity_id
_entity_poly.type
_entity_poly.pdbx_seq_one_letter_code
_entity_poly.pdbx_strand_id
1 'polypeptide(L)' 'MNKTNNESECESKCLTNCSCMAYTYSYTNALCALWFGDLFDIQQLLSRGQHTYIRIPNLEIAPKIHNETRADGSRRK' A
#
# COMPACT_ATOMS: atom_id res chain seq x y z
N MET A 1 10.98 8.00 -13.50
CA MET A 1 9.74 7.38 -14.01
C MET A 1 10.17 6.31 -14.99
N ASN A 2 9.91 5.03 -14.69
CA ASN A 2 10.46 3.91 -15.45
C ASN A 2 9.35 3.35 -16.34
N LYS A 3 9.64 3.22 -17.64
CA LYS A 3 8.72 2.57 -18.58
C LYS A 3 8.56 1.10 -18.14
N THR A 4 7.33 0.69 -17.86
CA THR A 4 6.97 -0.70 -17.55
C THR A 4 6.07 -1.23 -18.64
N ASN A 5 6.10 -2.54 -18.86
CA ASN A 5 5.35 -3.14 -19.97
C ASN A 5 3.87 -3.35 -19.63
N ASN A 6 3.52 -3.38 -18.34
CA ASN A 6 2.15 -3.49 -17.86
C ASN A 6 2.04 -3.08 -16.37
N GLU A 7 0.81 -3.10 -15.86
CA GLU A 7 0.47 -2.79 -14.46
C GLU A 7 1.09 -3.78 -13.47
N SER A 8 1.07 -5.08 -13.78
CA SER A 8 1.62 -6.13 -12.89
C SER A 8 3.13 -5.96 -12.65
N GLU A 9 3.89 -5.52 -13.66
CA GLU A 9 5.30 -5.19 -13.49
C GLU A 9 5.51 -3.97 -12.57
N CYS A 10 4.61 -2.98 -12.64
CA CYS A 10 4.65 -1.80 -11.76
C CYS A 10 4.33 -2.18 -10.31
N GLU A 11 3.33 -3.04 -10.10
CA GLU A 11 2.99 -3.63 -8.80
C GLU A 11 4.18 -4.40 -8.22
N SER A 12 4.76 -5.33 -8.99
CA SER A 12 5.90 -6.16 -8.56
C SER A 12 7.12 -5.31 -8.16
N LYS A 13 7.40 -4.23 -8.89
CA LYS A 13 8.46 -3.26 -8.55
C LYS A 13 8.20 -2.58 -7.21
N CYS A 14 6.95 -2.22 -6.91
CA CYS A 14 6.61 -1.64 -5.62
C CYS A 14 6.70 -2.66 -4.49
N LEU A 15 6.15 -3.86 -4.67
CA LEU A 15 6.13 -4.88 -3.63
C LEU A 15 7.55 -5.36 -3.24
N THR A 16 8.43 -5.48 -4.23
CA THR A 16 9.84 -5.89 -4.04
C THR A 16 10.68 -4.80 -3.37
N ASN A 17 10.30 -3.52 -3.51
CA ASN A 17 10.98 -2.42 -2.85
C ASN A 17 10.31 -2.10 -1.50
N CYS A 18 10.94 -2.47 -0.39
CA CYS A 18 10.41 -2.25 0.96
C CYS A 18 10.14 -0.78 1.31
N SER A 19 10.73 0.18 0.59
CA SER A 19 10.48 1.61 0.79
C SER A 19 9.32 2.15 -0.06
N CYS A 20 8.79 1.36 -1.00
CA CYS A 20 7.65 1.78 -1.80
C CYS A 20 6.37 1.73 -0.97
N MET A 21 5.61 2.83 -1.01
CA MET A 21 4.37 3.03 -0.24
C MET A 21 3.13 3.03 -1.13
N ALA A 22 3.26 3.37 -2.42
CA ALA A 22 2.18 3.28 -3.38
C ALA A 22 2.70 3.14 -4.82
N TYR A 23 1.83 2.69 -5.73
CA TYR A 23 2.09 2.68 -7.17
C TYR A 23 0.86 3.06 -8.01
N THR A 24 1.09 3.43 -9.26
CA THR A 24 0.06 3.81 -10.23
C THR A 24 0.59 3.49 -11.61
N TYR A 25 -0.28 2.90 -12.42
CA TYR A 25 -0.01 2.61 -13.81
C TYR A 25 -0.91 3.45 -14.72
N SER A 26 -0.28 4.19 -15.63
CA SER A 26 -0.97 4.96 -16.66
C SER A 26 -1.08 4.14 -17.93
N TYR A 27 -2.27 3.60 -18.23
CA TYR A 27 -2.51 2.90 -19.50
C TYR A 27 -2.36 3.80 -20.72
N THR A 28 -2.65 5.09 -20.59
CA THR A 28 -2.52 6.08 -21.68
C THR A 28 -1.07 6.31 -22.09
N ASN A 29 -0.14 6.25 -21.13
CA ASN A 29 1.28 6.58 -21.37
C ASN A 29 2.23 5.38 -21.20
N ALA A 30 1.71 4.21 -20.79
CA ALA A 30 2.49 3.05 -20.34
C ALA A 30 3.57 3.43 -19.31
N LEU A 31 3.19 4.24 -18.32
CA LEU A 31 4.08 4.77 -17.30
C LEU A 31 3.76 4.20 -15.92
N CYS A 32 4.82 3.87 -15.19
CA CYS A 32 4.77 3.48 -13.78
C CYS A 32 5.32 4.60 -12.90
N ALA A 33 4.49 5.04 -11.94
CA ALA A 33 4.88 5.92 -10.85
C ALA A 33 4.95 5.09 -9.56
N LEU A 34 6.06 5.27 -8.83
CA LEU A 34 6.29 4.67 -7.52
C LEU A 34 6.47 5.81 -6.51
N TRP A 35 5.75 5.72 -5.39
CA TRP A 35 5.88 6.67 -4.28
C TRP A 35 6.64 6.03 -3.13
N PHE A 36 7.46 6.85 -2.47
CA PHE A 36 8.32 6.46 -1.36
C PHE A 36 8.07 7.39 -0.18
N GLY A 37 8.14 6.84 1.04
CA GLY A 37 7.85 7.59 2.27
C GLY A 37 6.38 7.92 2.46
N ASP A 38 6.09 8.80 3.42
CA ASP A 38 4.72 9.12 3.82
C ASP A 38 3.91 9.75 2.68
N LEU A 39 2.66 9.34 2.58
CA LEU A 39 1.73 9.84 1.58
C LEU A 39 0.84 10.94 2.19
N PHE A 40 1.02 12.19 1.75
CA PHE A 40 0.21 13.33 2.16
C PHE A 40 -0.75 13.76 1.04
N ASP A 41 -1.81 14.49 1.41
CA ASP A 41 -2.76 15.11 0.47
C ASP A 41 -3.49 14.13 -0.48
N ILE A 42 -3.62 12.84 -0.12
CA ILE A 42 -4.43 11.89 -0.88
C ILE A 42 -5.91 12.19 -0.70
N GLN A 43 -6.63 12.33 -1.82
CA GLN A 43 -8.09 12.50 -1.84
C GLN A 43 -8.75 11.48 -2.76
N GLN A 44 -9.85 10.88 -2.31
CA GLN A 44 -10.65 9.97 -3.13
C GLN A 44 -11.59 10.77 -4.03
N LEU A 45 -11.50 10.57 -5.34
CA LEU A 45 -12.36 11.20 -6.33
C LEU A 45 -13.39 10.18 -6.83
N LEU A 46 -14.68 10.54 -6.78
CA LEU A 46 -15.79 9.61 -7.05
C LEU A 46 -15.96 9.21 -8.53
N SER A 47 -15.41 9.97 -9.49
CA SER A 47 -15.68 9.71 -10.92
C SER A 47 -14.60 10.14 -11.91
N ARG A 48 -13.50 10.74 -11.45
CA ARG A 48 -12.42 11.22 -12.32
C ARG A 48 -11.06 11.03 -11.65
N GLY A 49 -10.25 10.11 -12.16
CA GLY A 49 -8.91 9.87 -11.66
C GLY A 49 -8.27 8.61 -12.25
N GLN A 50 -6.95 8.51 -12.14
CA GLN A 50 -6.21 7.28 -12.38
C GLN A 50 -6.11 6.53 -11.04
N HIS A 51 -6.20 5.20 -11.06
CA HIS A 51 -6.14 4.42 -9.83
C HIS A 51 -4.74 4.44 -9.23
N THR A 52 -4.66 4.78 -7.95
CA THR A 52 -3.46 4.65 -7.13
C THR A 52 -3.66 3.55 -6.11
N TYR A 53 -2.70 2.64 -6.04
CA TYR A 53 -2.71 1.50 -5.14
C TYR A 53 -1.74 1.77 -3.99
N ILE A 54 -2.25 1.75 -2.76
CA ILE A 54 -1.47 1.96 -1.54
C ILE A 54 -1.02 0.60 -1.01
N ARG A 55 0.26 0.47 -0.68
CA ARG A 55 0.82 -0.74 -0.06
C ARG A 55 0.40 -0.77 1.41
N ILE A 56 -0.26 -1.85 1.80
CA ILE A 56 -0.73 -2.06 3.17
C ILE A 56 0.02 -3.28 3.76
N PRO A 57 0.43 -3.26 5.04
CA PRO A 57 0.97 -4.44 5.71
C PRO A 57 -0.03 -5.60 5.73
N ASN A 58 0.43 -6.84 5.51
CA ASN A 58 -0.44 -8.03 5.52
C ASN A 58 -1.26 -8.19 6.82
N LEU A 59 -0.76 -7.69 7.96
CA LEU A 59 -1.46 -7.74 9.24
C LEU A 59 -2.76 -6.91 9.26
N GLU A 60 -2.88 -5.89 8.40
CA GLU A 60 -4.07 -5.04 8.31
C GLU A 60 -5.14 -5.60 7.37
N ILE A 61 -4.75 -6.54 6.49
CA ILE A 61 -5.67 -7.24 5.57
C ILE A 61 -6.29 -8.46 6.26
N ALA A 62 -5.59 -9.05 7.23
CA ALA A 62 -6.13 -10.15 8.02
C ALA A 62 -7.35 -9.66 8.84
N PRO A 63 -8.46 -10.41 8.87
CA PRO A 63 -9.55 -10.10 9.79
C PRO A 63 -8.97 -10.05 11.20
N LYS A 64 -9.27 -8.96 11.93
CA LYS A 64 -8.91 -8.85 13.35
C LYS A 64 -9.57 -10.00 14.09
N ILE A 65 -8.84 -11.09 14.30
CA ILE A 65 -9.24 -12.12 15.25
C ILE A 65 -9.04 -11.46 16.62
N HIS A 66 -10.14 -10.95 17.20
CA HIS A 66 -10.18 -10.48 18.58
C HIS A 66 -9.95 -11.68 19.50
N ASN A 67 -8.69 -12.05 19.71
CA ASN A 67 -8.32 -12.88 20.84
C ASN A 67 -8.09 -11.94 22.03
N GLU A 68 -9.16 -11.69 22.79
CA GLU A 68 -9.05 -11.12 24.13
C GLU A 68 -8.27 -12.08 25.03
N THR A 69 -6.95 -11.98 25.05
CA THR A 69 -6.20 -12.46 26.22
C THR A 69 -6.41 -11.44 27.33
N ARG A 70 -7.27 -11.80 28.29
CA ARG A 70 -7.29 -11.16 29.61
C ARG A 70 -5.85 -11.10 30.13
N ALA A 71 -5.30 -9.89 30.22
CA ALA A 71 -4.06 -9.67 30.94
C ALA A 71 -4.35 -9.89 32.43
N ASP A 72 -3.90 -11.02 32.96
CA ASP A 72 -3.77 -11.20 34.41
C ASP A 72 -2.63 -10.29 34.89
N GLY A 73 -3.01 -9.23 35.60
CA GLY A 73 -2.10 -8.29 36.21
C GLY A 73 -1.34 -8.94 37.36
N SER A 74 -0.21 -9.59 37.07
CA SER A 74 0.72 -10.01 38.11
C SER A 74 1.71 -8.88 38.41
N ARG A 75 1.36 -8.09 39.43
CA ARG A 75 2.24 -7.13 40.11
C ARG A 75 3.46 -7.90 40.65
N ARG A 76 4.64 -7.74 40.03
CA ARG A 76 5.92 -8.15 40.63
C ARG A 76 6.50 -6.98 41.44
N LYS A 77 7.02 -7.36 42.62
CA LYS A 77 7.48 -6.53 43.74
C LYS A 77 8.35 -5.34 43.35
#